data_AF-A0A967IAX7-F1
#
_entry.id   AF-A0A967IAX7-F1
#
_cell.length_a   1.000
_cell.length_b   1.000
_cell.length_c   1.000
_cell.angle_alpha   90.00
_cell.angle_beta   90.00
_cell.angle_gamma   90.00
#
_symmetry.space_group_name_H-M   'P 1'
#
loop_
_entity.id
_entity.type
_entity.pdbx_description
1 polymer ?
#
loop_
_entity_poly.entity_id
_entity_poly.type
_entity_poly.pdbx_seq_one_letter_code
_entity_poly.pdbx_strand_id
1 'polypeptide(L)'
;YKTLPESKKHLTSLKKALAKSDELILATDPDREGEAIAWHLLQALGVDEAGEKPLVKRVVFHEITKTAIEKAMAEPRDISGELVDAQQ
;
A
#
# COMPACT_ATOMS: atom_id res chain seq x y z
N TYR A 1 -11.67 -12.90 -1.90
CA TYR A 1 -10.90 -12.07 -2.86
C TYR A 1 -10.60 -12.86 -4.13
N LYS A 2 -10.76 -12.26 -5.31
CA LYS A 2 -10.50 -12.91 -6.62
C LYS A 2 -9.61 -12.00 -7.46
N THR A 3 -8.36 -12.40 -7.70
CA THR A 3 -7.45 -11.66 -8.59
C THR A 3 -7.95 -11.77 -10.03
N LEU A 4 -8.12 -10.64 -10.71
CA LEU A 4 -8.44 -10.63 -12.13
C LEU A 4 -7.26 -11.18 -12.96
N PRO A 5 -7.51 -11.87 -14.09
CA PRO A 5 -6.45 -12.43 -14.93
C PRO A 5 -5.44 -11.36 -15.41
N GLU A 6 -5.92 -10.16 -15.69
CA GLU A 6 -5.12 -9.02 -16.17
C GLU A 6 -4.20 -8.44 -15.09
N SER A 7 -4.63 -8.48 -13.83
CA SER A 7 -3.85 -8.01 -12.68
C SER A 7 -2.71 -8.96 -12.31
N LYS A 8 -2.75 -10.24 -12.74
CA LYS A 8 -1.69 -11.22 -12.41
C LYS A 8 -0.30 -10.81 -12.90
N LYS A 9 -0.21 -10.20 -14.09
CA LYS A 9 1.08 -9.73 -14.64
C LYS A 9 1.66 -8.63 -13.75
N HIS A 10 0.84 -7.65 -13.38
CA HIS A 10 1.23 -6.54 -12.50
C HIS A 10 1.65 -7.04 -11.12
N LEU A 11 0.86 -7.93 -10.49
CA LEU A 11 1.21 -8.53 -9.20
C LEU A 11 2.53 -9.31 -9.26
N THR A 12 2.81 -10.01 -10.36
CA THR A 12 4.07 -10.73 -10.54
C THR A 12 5.26 -9.76 -10.61
N SER A 13 5.12 -8.65 -11.35
CA SER A 13 6.14 -7.61 -11.43
C SER A 13 6.38 -6.94 -10.08
N LEU A 14 5.30 -6.62 -9.35
CA LEU A 14 5.38 -6.04 -8.02
C LEU A 14 6.10 -6.98 -7.04
N LYS A 15 5.74 -8.27 -7.00
CA LYS A 15 6.44 -9.27 -6.16
C LYS A 15 7.93 -9.36 -6.46
N LYS A 16 8.33 -9.29 -7.73
CA LYS A 16 9.74 -9.30 -8.13
C LYS A 16 10.49 -8.05 -7.69
N ALA A 17 9.87 -6.88 -7.81
CA ALA A 17 10.46 -5.64 -7.33
C ALA A 17 10.59 -5.65 -5.80
N LEU A 18 9.54 -6.09 -5.13
CA LEU A 18 9.46 -6.19 -3.68
C LEU A 18 10.56 -7.07 -3.08
N ALA A 19 10.89 -8.20 -3.71
CA ALA A 19 11.96 -9.09 -3.26
C ALA A 19 13.36 -8.44 -3.26
N LYS A 20 13.52 -7.26 -3.90
CA LYS A 20 14.76 -6.50 -3.95
C LYS A 20 14.68 -5.18 -3.18
N SER A 21 13.56 -4.89 -2.53
CA SER A 21 13.31 -3.64 -1.84
C SER A 21 13.27 -3.88 -0.33
N ASP A 22 13.87 -2.96 0.43
CA ASP A 22 13.76 -2.98 1.89
C ASP A 22 12.42 -2.41 2.39
N GLU A 23 11.78 -1.56 1.59
CA GLU A 23 10.57 -0.82 1.96
C GLU A 23 9.48 -0.93 0.88
N LEU A 24 8.21 -0.94 1.31
CA LEU A 24 7.03 -0.86 0.47
C LEU A 24 6.21 0.37 0.87
N ILE A 25 6.08 1.33 -0.04
CA ILE A 25 5.31 2.55 0.19
C ILE A 25 3.97 2.47 -0.54
N LEU A 26 2.88 2.56 0.22
CA LEU A 26 1.50 2.55 -0.27
C LEU A 26 0.96 3.98 -0.29
N ALA A 27 0.90 4.55 -1.49
CA ALA A 27 0.52 5.95 -1.73
C ALA A 27 -0.85 6.07 -2.41
N THR A 28 -1.83 5.28 -1.97
CA THR A 28 -3.23 5.36 -2.44
C THR A 28 -3.95 6.56 -1.85
N ASP A 29 -5.11 6.92 -2.42
CA ASP A 29 -5.89 8.09 -2.00
C ASP A 29 -6.27 8.06 -0.51
N PRO A 30 -6.43 9.24 0.14
CA PRO A 30 -6.72 9.35 1.57
C PRO A 30 -8.19 9.06 1.92
N ASP A 31 -8.84 8.17 1.19
CA ASP A 31 -10.22 7.77 1.43
C ASP A 31 -10.32 6.27 1.77
N ARG A 32 -11.55 5.81 2.00
CA ARG A 32 -11.82 4.42 2.37
C ARG A 32 -11.43 3.45 1.24
N GLU A 33 -11.64 3.85 -0.01
CA GLU A 33 -11.30 3.02 -1.17
C GLU A 33 -9.79 2.84 -1.30
N GLY A 34 -9.03 3.92 -1.15
CA GLY A 34 -7.58 3.90 -1.13
C GLY A 34 -7.03 3.02 -0.02
N GLU A 35 -7.66 3.01 1.15
CA GLU A 35 -7.28 2.12 2.25
C GLU A 35 -7.56 0.64 1.93
N ALA A 36 -8.73 0.33 1.37
CA ALA A 36 -9.07 -1.02 0.95
C ALA A 36 -8.14 -1.53 -0.17
N ILE A 37 -7.77 -0.67 -1.13
CA ILE A 37 -6.80 -1.00 -2.18
C ILE A 37 -5.43 -1.30 -1.56
N ALA A 38 -4.94 -0.46 -0.65
CA ALA A 38 -3.67 -0.65 0.04
C ALA A 38 -3.64 -1.99 0.79
N TRP A 39 -4.70 -2.29 1.54
CA TRP A 39 -4.82 -3.55 2.26
C TRP A 39 -4.88 -4.77 1.33
N HIS A 40 -5.69 -4.71 0.26
CA HIS A 40 -5.78 -5.79 -0.72
C HIS A 40 -4.45 -6.05 -1.44
N LEU A 41 -3.65 -5.01 -1.68
CA LEU A 41 -2.31 -5.17 -2.25
C LEU A 41 -1.39 -5.92 -1.30
N LEU A 42 -1.39 -5.61 0.01
CA LEU A 42 -0.61 -6.39 0.98
C LEU A 42 -1.00 -7.87 0.97
N GLN A 43 -2.31 -8.16 1.01
CA GLN A 43 -2.81 -9.54 0.96
C GLN A 43 -2.42 -10.26 -0.33
N ALA A 44 -2.54 -9.59 -1.48
CA ALA A 44 -2.17 -10.18 -2.77
C ALA A 44 -0.66 -10.39 -2.92
N LEU A 45 0.15 -9.50 -2.34
CA LEU A 45 1.60 -9.58 -2.33
C LEU A 45 2.12 -10.59 -1.30
N GLY A 46 1.31 -10.93 -0.29
CA GLY A 46 1.71 -11.82 0.81
C GLY A 46 2.66 -11.12 1.78
N VAL A 47 2.46 -9.81 1.98
CA VAL A 47 3.27 -8.99 2.87
C VAL A 47 2.50 -8.79 4.15
N ASP A 48 3.15 -9.12 5.27
CA ASP A 48 2.66 -8.77 6.59
C ASP A 48 3.16 -7.37 6.95
N GLU A 49 2.24 -6.49 7.33
CA GLU A 49 2.56 -5.15 7.80
C GLU A 49 3.40 -5.18 9.08
N ALA A 50 3.16 -6.17 9.94
CA ALA A 50 3.95 -6.39 11.16
C ALA A 50 5.26 -7.18 10.90
N GLY A 51 5.53 -7.55 9.64
CA GLY A 51 6.70 -8.32 9.26
C GLY A 51 7.99 -7.50 9.31
N GLU A 52 9.14 -8.18 9.42
CA GLU A 52 10.44 -7.52 9.42
C GLU A 52 10.81 -6.93 8.05
N LYS A 53 10.43 -7.60 6.95
CA LYS A 53 10.72 -7.14 5.59
C LYS A 53 9.66 -7.56 4.56
N PRO A 54 9.34 -6.67 3.61
CA PRO A 54 9.75 -5.26 3.54
C PRO A 54 8.99 -4.42 4.57
N LEU A 55 9.61 -3.33 5.05
CA LEU A 55 8.94 -2.37 5.93
C LEU A 55 7.80 -1.70 5.15
N VAL A 56 6.57 -1.87 5.62
CA VAL A 56 5.38 -1.28 5.00
C VAL A 56 5.18 0.14 5.53
N LYS A 57 4.91 1.09 4.63
CA LYS A 57 4.60 2.49 4.96
C LYS A 57 3.38 2.94 4.17
N ARG A 58 2.34 3.43 4.84
CA ARG A 58 1.19 4.08 4.21
C ARG A 58 1.41 5.58 4.17
N VAL A 59 1.37 6.16 2.99
CA VAL A 59 1.57 7.61 2.76
C VAL A 59 0.33 8.19 2.12
N VAL A 60 -0.21 9.26 2.71
CA VAL A 60 -1.42 9.94 2.24
C VAL A 60 -1.12 11.40 1.96
N PHE A 61 -1.60 11.92 0.83
CA PHE A 61 -1.53 13.33 0.48
C PHE A 61 -2.83 13.76 -0.21
N HIS A 62 -3.21 15.02 -0.03
CA HIS A 62 -4.43 15.59 -0.61
C HIS A 62 -4.14 16.41 -1.88
N GLU A 63 -2.86 16.64 -2.18
CA GLU A 63 -2.40 17.41 -3.33
C GLU A 63 -1.08 16.83 -3.85
N ILE A 64 -0.87 16.90 -5.17
CA ILE A 64 0.33 16.40 -5.84
C ILE A 64 1.33 17.56 -6.00
N THR A 65 1.80 18.09 -4.88
CA THR A 65 2.85 19.12 -4.84
C THR A 65 4.10 18.57 -4.16
N LYS A 66 5.27 19.08 -4.53
CA LYS A 66 6.56 18.61 -3.98
C LYS A 66 6.55 18.65 -2.44
N THR A 67 6.12 19.76 -1.87
CA THR A 67 6.04 19.95 -0.41
C THR A 67 5.10 18.95 0.25
N ALA A 68 3.92 18.70 -0.34
CA ALA A 68 2.97 17.75 0.22
C ALA A 68 3.49 16.31 0.18
N ILE A 69 4.16 15.92 -0.92
CA ILE A 69 4.77 14.59 -1.05
C ILE A 69 5.92 14.44 -0.05
N GLU A 70 6.83 15.41 0.03
CA GLU A 70 7.96 15.37 0.99
C GLU A 70 7.46 15.25 2.44
N LYS A 71 6.42 16.01 2.79
CA LYS A 71 5.79 15.92 4.11
C LYS A 71 5.15 14.55 4.35
N ALA A 72 4.38 14.05 3.39
CA ALA A 72 3.69 12.76 3.51
C ALA A 72 4.70 11.59 3.66
N MET A 73 5.83 11.67 2.97
CA MET A 73 6.92 10.68 3.08
C MET A 73 7.66 10.76 4.42
N ALA A 74 7.70 11.93 5.07
CA ALA A 74 8.32 12.12 6.38
C ALA A 74 7.40 11.65 7.53
N GLU A 75 6.08 11.65 7.32
CA GLU A 75 5.07 11.24 8.30
C GLU A 75 4.25 10.04 7.78
N PRO A 76 4.87 8.88 7.48
CA PRO A 76 4.13 7.68 7.11
C PRO A 76 3.30 7.19 8.29
N ARG A 77 2.16 6.57 7.99
CA ARG A 77 1.30 5.89 8.95
C ARG A 77 1.21 4.40 8.64
N ASP A 78 0.57 3.65 9.52
CA ASP A 78 0.16 2.27 9.25
C ASP A 78 -1.20 2.25 8.53
N ILE A 79 -1.53 1.12 7.92
CA ILE A 79 -2.85 0.88 7.36
C ILE A 79 -3.86 0.80 8.51
N SER A 80 -4.92 1.59 8.40
CA SER A 80 -5.99 1.59 9.39
C SER A 80 -6.90 0.40 9.17
N GLY A 81 -6.82 -0.60 10.05
CA GLY A 81 -7.73 -1.76 10.06
C GLY A 81 -9.21 -1.35 10.16
N GLU A 82 -9.52 -0.30 10.93
CA GLU A 82 -10.89 0.21 11.08
C GLU A 82 -11.49 0.73 9.75
N LEU A 83 -10.68 1.39 8.92
CA LEU A 83 -11.12 1.87 7.60
C LEU A 83 -11.29 0.74 6.59
N VAL A 84 -10.48 -0.33 6.71
CA VAL A 84 -10.61 -1.55 5.90
C VAL A 84 -11.88 -2.31 6.27
N ASP A 85 -12.13 -2.51 7.56
CA ASP A 85 -13.31 -3.20 8.08
C ASP A 85 -14.61 -2.44 7.77
N ALA A 86 -14.57 -1.10 7.74
CA ALA A 86 -15.71 -0.27 7.34
C ALA A 86 -16.06 -0.33 5.84
N GLN A 87 -15.25 -1.03 5.02
CA GLN A 87 -15.48 -1.24 3.59
C GLN A 87 -15.81 -2.71 3.22
N GLN A 88 -15.48 -3.68 4.07
CA GLN A 88 -15.88 -5.09 3.89
C GLN A 88 -17.40 -5.26 4.05
#